data_AF-A0AA95HPZ5-F1
#
_entry.id   AF-A0AA95HPZ5-F1
#
_cell.length_a   1.000
_cell.length_b   1.000
_cell.length_c   1.000
_cell.angle_alpha   90.00
_cell.angle_beta   90.00
_cell.angle_gamma   90.00
#
_symmetry.space_group_name_H-M   'P 1'
#
loop_
_entity.id
_entity.type
_entity.pdbx_description
1 polymer ?
#
loop_
_entity_poly.entity_id
_entity_poly.type
_entity_poly.pdbx_seq_one_letter_code
_entity_poly.pdbx_strand_id
1 'polypeptide(L)'
;MNNNINSVIEMSKPKLIAFYLPQYHPTLDNDKWWGKGFTEWTNVGKAKPLFIGHYQPKVPADLGYYDLRVPEVRELQASLAKEAGIYGFCYYHYWFGNGRKELELPFAEVLKSEKPNFPFCLCWANESWHSKFWNKDGSIEKKILIEQLYPGDDDIINHFNYVLPAFKDPRYIKVGNSPLFMVYNPLDYADIRHFISLWNELAKQNGFNGVYFICQLRNNLNQETYDLLRECGFKAINTMRLWEGMNHNLGVIKKIKRKLINIFIGIPRSRQYKDVYPYFLSDEDAQDGIYPSLIPNWDHTPRSGKAGSILINANPDLFEKHAEMVLNFSKINNKDFVFIKSWNEWGEGNYMEPDLKYGKGFIEALRRVVDKVFTR
;
A
#
# COMPACT_ATOMS: atom_id res chain seq x y z
N MET A 1 6.58 0.17 53.70
CA MET A 1 7.52 0.51 52.62
C MET A 1 6.85 0.11 51.30
N ASN A 2 6.26 1.08 50.61
CA ASN A 2 5.60 0.87 49.32
C ASN A 2 6.66 0.83 48.23
N ASN A 3 6.99 -0.37 47.74
CA ASN A 3 7.74 -0.52 46.50
C ASN A 3 6.76 -0.50 45.33
N ASN A 4 6.49 0.70 44.83
CA ASN A 4 5.97 0.90 43.48
C ASN A 4 7.04 0.43 42.48
N ILE A 5 6.91 -0.80 42.01
CA ILE A 5 7.63 -1.27 40.83
C ILE A 5 6.95 -0.57 39.65
N ASN A 6 7.52 0.56 39.24
CA ASN A 6 7.33 1.07 37.88
C ASN A 6 7.91 0.02 36.94
N SER A 7 7.09 -0.94 36.51
CA SER A 7 7.38 -1.73 35.32
C SER A 7 7.44 -0.74 34.17
N VAL A 8 8.65 -0.33 33.79
CA VAL A 8 8.86 0.38 32.53
C VAL A 8 8.38 -0.58 31.45
N ILE A 9 7.17 -0.32 30.93
CA ILE A 9 6.65 -1.03 29.77
C ILE A 9 7.69 -0.79 28.67
N GLU A 10 8.45 -1.81 28.31
CA GLU A 10 9.39 -1.74 27.21
C GLU A 10 8.55 -1.57 25.95
N MET A 11 8.39 -0.32 25.51
CA MET A 11 7.57 0.02 24.36
C MET A 11 8.14 -0.69 23.13
N SER A 12 7.38 -1.64 22.58
CA SER A 12 7.85 -2.49 21.49
C SER A 12 7.96 -1.71 20.19
N LYS A 13 8.98 -2.02 19.38
CA LYS A 13 9.15 -1.45 18.04
C LYS A 13 8.04 -1.98 17.11
N PRO A 14 7.27 -1.10 16.41
CA PRO A 14 6.29 -1.54 15.44
C PRO A 14 6.94 -2.34 14.30
N LYS A 15 6.23 -3.35 13.81
CA LYS A 15 6.57 -4.05 12.58
C LYS A 15 6.23 -3.16 11.39
N LEU A 16 7.26 -2.75 10.64
CA LEU A 16 7.10 -1.94 9.44
C LEU A 16 6.73 -2.83 8.25
N ILE A 17 5.54 -2.66 7.66
CA ILE A 17 5.04 -3.51 6.57
C ILE A 17 4.86 -2.67 5.30
N ALA A 18 5.57 -2.99 4.23
CA ALA A 18 5.46 -2.25 2.97
C ALA A 18 4.52 -2.92 1.97
N PHE A 19 3.62 -2.15 1.35
CA PHE A 19 2.79 -2.64 0.25
C PHE A 19 3.65 -3.00 -0.95
N TYR A 20 3.32 -4.13 -1.58
CA TYR A 20 4.09 -4.70 -2.67
C TYR A 20 3.18 -5.00 -3.87
N LEU A 21 3.48 -4.38 -5.00
CA LEU A 21 2.75 -4.53 -6.25
C LEU A 21 3.36 -5.68 -7.10
N PRO A 22 2.59 -6.73 -7.42
CA PRO A 22 3.11 -7.86 -8.20
C PRO A 22 3.10 -7.63 -9.73
N GLN A 23 2.83 -6.42 -10.23
CA GLN A 23 2.49 -6.23 -11.65
C GLN A 23 3.65 -6.43 -12.64
N TYR A 24 4.91 -6.13 -12.28
CA TYR A 24 6.07 -5.99 -13.19
C TYR A 24 6.52 -7.27 -13.92
N HIS A 25 5.61 -7.89 -14.65
CA HIS A 25 5.74 -9.02 -15.55
C HIS A 25 4.55 -8.98 -16.53
N PRO A 26 4.70 -9.42 -17.78
CA PRO A 26 3.58 -9.43 -18.72
C PRO A 26 2.53 -10.46 -18.30
N THR A 27 1.26 -10.12 -18.49
CA THR A 27 0.13 -11.07 -18.39
C THR A 27 -0.68 -11.07 -19.67
N LEU A 28 -1.38 -12.17 -19.95
CA LEU A 28 -2.22 -12.28 -21.15
C LEU A 28 -3.31 -11.20 -21.19
N ASP A 29 -3.91 -10.88 -20.05
CA ASP A 29 -4.97 -9.88 -19.98
C ASP A 29 -4.41 -8.45 -20.13
N ASN A 30 -3.26 -8.13 -19.51
CA ASN A 30 -2.59 -6.87 -19.75
C ASN A 30 -2.14 -6.70 -21.21
N ASP A 31 -1.65 -7.78 -21.84
CA ASP A 31 -1.27 -7.76 -23.25
C ASP A 31 -2.47 -7.45 -24.16
N LYS A 32 -3.66 -7.99 -23.84
CA LYS A 32 -4.91 -7.69 -24.56
C LYS A 32 -5.36 -6.24 -24.36
N TRP A 33 -5.21 -5.70 -23.15
CA TRP A 33 -5.72 -4.37 -22.81
C TRP A 33 -4.79 -3.24 -23.26
N TRP A 34 -3.48 -3.45 -23.18
CA TRP A 34 -2.48 -2.38 -23.27
C TRP A 34 -1.42 -2.63 -24.34
N GLY A 35 -1.46 -3.78 -25.00
CA GLY A 35 -0.52 -4.20 -26.04
C GLY A 35 0.53 -5.19 -25.52
N LYS A 36 1.06 -5.98 -26.45
CA LYS A 36 1.99 -7.09 -26.16
C LYS A 36 3.21 -6.64 -25.34
N GLY A 37 3.50 -7.38 -24.27
CA GLY A 37 4.63 -7.14 -23.37
C GLY A 37 4.38 -6.03 -22.36
N PHE A 38 3.12 -5.64 -22.11
CA PHE A 38 2.84 -4.54 -21.20
C PHE A 38 3.22 -4.89 -19.76
N THR A 39 4.00 -4.00 -19.16
CA THR A 39 4.19 -3.90 -17.71
C THR A 39 4.06 -2.42 -17.31
N GLU A 40 3.98 -2.14 -16.02
CA GLU A 40 3.96 -0.78 -15.49
C GLU A 40 5.22 0.01 -15.89
N TRP A 41 6.32 -0.67 -16.22
CA TRP A 41 7.50 -0.02 -16.80
C TRP A 41 7.22 0.70 -18.11
N THR A 42 6.23 0.25 -18.89
CA THR A 42 5.79 0.94 -20.11
C THR A 42 5.28 2.35 -19.79
N ASN A 43 4.50 2.49 -18.72
CA ASN A 43 3.97 3.79 -18.29
C ASN A 43 5.08 4.67 -17.70
N VAL A 44 5.91 4.08 -16.84
CA VAL A 44 7.04 4.77 -16.19
C VAL A 44 8.05 5.30 -17.22
N GLY A 45 8.48 4.45 -18.17
CA GLY A 45 9.46 4.82 -19.19
C GLY A 45 8.94 5.82 -20.23
N LYS A 46 7.63 5.86 -20.48
CA LYS A 46 7.00 6.83 -21.40
C LYS A 46 6.68 8.17 -20.74
N ALA A 47 6.71 8.27 -19.42
CA ALA A 47 6.38 9.49 -18.70
C ALA A 47 7.31 10.64 -19.09
N LYS A 48 6.76 11.85 -19.17
CA LYS A 48 7.49 13.07 -19.53
C LYS A 48 7.24 14.18 -18.50
N PRO A 49 8.18 15.13 -18.34
CA PRO A 49 7.94 16.33 -17.57
C PRO A 49 6.69 17.07 -18.07
N LEU A 50 5.83 17.53 -17.15
CA LEU A 50 4.59 18.25 -17.46
C LEU A 50 4.68 19.73 -17.08
N PHE A 51 5.74 20.12 -16.38
CA PHE A 51 6.09 21.49 -16.03
C PHE A 51 7.59 21.55 -15.71
N ILE A 52 8.16 22.77 -15.65
CA ILE A 52 9.57 22.99 -15.34
C ILE A 52 9.89 22.45 -13.94
N GLY A 53 10.94 21.62 -13.84
CA GLY A 53 11.32 20.96 -12.58
C GLY A 53 10.54 19.68 -12.25
N HIS A 54 9.61 19.23 -13.11
CA HIS A 54 8.96 17.94 -12.96
C HIS A 54 9.92 16.79 -13.29
N TYR A 55 10.24 15.95 -12.31
CA TYR A 55 11.15 14.82 -12.50
C TYR A 55 10.41 13.60 -13.07
N GLN A 56 10.41 13.50 -14.40
CA GLN A 56 9.99 12.32 -15.17
C GLN A 56 10.86 12.19 -16.44
N PRO A 57 11.08 10.98 -16.96
CA PRO A 57 10.74 9.70 -16.33
C PRO A 57 11.58 9.46 -15.07
N LYS A 58 10.99 8.82 -14.06
CA LYS A 58 11.73 8.26 -12.92
C LYS A 58 12.36 6.94 -13.36
N VAL A 59 13.68 6.81 -13.21
CA VAL A 59 14.43 5.65 -13.72
C VAL A 59 14.98 4.81 -12.57
N PRO A 60 14.65 3.50 -12.48
CA PRO A 60 15.21 2.62 -11.46
C PRO A 60 16.73 2.51 -11.59
N ALA A 61 17.43 2.46 -10.45
CA ALA A 61 18.87 2.30 -10.38
C ALA A 61 19.25 0.82 -10.27
N ASP A 62 19.56 0.37 -9.05
CA ASP A 62 20.19 -0.93 -8.73
C ASP A 62 19.48 -2.17 -9.33
N LEU A 63 18.16 -2.11 -9.47
CA LEU A 63 17.34 -3.23 -9.96
C LEU A 63 16.97 -3.10 -11.46
N GLY A 64 17.18 -1.93 -12.06
CA GLY A 64 16.74 -1.64 -13.43
C GLY A 64 15.24 -1.83 -13.66
N TYR A 65 14.84 -1.92 -14.93
CA TYR A 65 13.47 -2.24 -15.36
C TYR A 65 13.24 -3.75 -15.25
N TYR A 66 13.16 -4.26 -14.01
CA TYR A 66 13.16 -5.69 -13.71
C TYR A 66 11.89 -6.44 -14.14
N ASP A 67 11.97 -7.77 -14.11
CA ASP A 67 10.82 -8.67 -14.25
C ASP A 67 10.65 -9.49 -12.96
N LEU A 68 9.46 -9.44 -12.35
CA LEU A 68 9.18 -10.12 -11.07
C LEU A 68 9.12 -11.65 -11.15
N ARG A 69 9.18 -12.24 -12.35
CA ARG A 69 9.37 -13.68 -12.52
C ARG A 69 10.79 -14.11 -12.14
N VAL A 70 11.75 -13.19 -12.21
CA VAL A 70 13.16 -13.45 -11.86
C VAL A 70 13.30 -13.55 -10.33
N PRO A 71 13.72 -14.71 -9.78
CA PRO A 71 13.89 -14.89 -8.33
C PRO A 71 14.88 -13.91 -7.70
N GLU A 72 16.01 -13.65 -8.36
CA GLU A 72 17.09 -12.80 -7.86
C GLU A 72 16.62 -11.37 -7.61
N VAL A 73 15.70 -10.86 -8.44
CA VAL A 73 15.08 -9.54 -8.25
C VAL A 73 14.31 -9.51 -6.93
N ARG A 74 13.48 -10.52 -6.67
CA ARG A 74 12.68 -10.62 -5.44
C ARG A 74 13.57 -10.75 -4.20
N GLU A 75 14.68 -11.48 -4.30
CA GLU A 75 15.68 -11.59 -3.23
C GLU A 75 16.40 -10.27 -2.94
N LEU A 76 16.80 -9.54 -3.98
CA LEU A 76 17.41 -8.21 -3.83
C LEU A 76 16.41 -7.21 -3.23
N GLN A 77 15.15 -7.22 -3.65
CA GLN A 77 14.10 -6.37 -3.08
C GLN A 77 13.90 -6.64 -1.59
N ALA A 78 13.82 -7.90 -1.19
CA ALA A 78 13.74 -8.27 0.22
C ALA A 78 15.00 -7.84 1.01
N SER A 79 16.18 -7.91 0.41
CA SER A 79 17.44 -7.48 1.04
C SER A 79 17.47 -5.97 1.26
N LEU A 80 17.10 -5.18 0.25
CA LEU A 80 16.98 -3.72 0.34
C LEU A 80 15.90 -3.29 1.35
N ALA A 81 14.78 -4.01 1.42
CA ALA A 81 13.74 -3.74 2.42
C ALA A 81 14.24 -4.01 3.84
N LYS A 82 15.00 -5.09 4.07
CA LYS A 82 15.66 -5.37 5.35
C LYS A 82 16.65 -4.27 5.72
N GLU A 83 17.44 -3.78 4.76
CA GLU A 83 18.37 -2.64 4.97
C GLU A 83 17.62 -1.39 5.48
N ALA A 84 16.43 -1.09 4.94
CA ALA A 84 15.59 0.02 5.40
C ALA A 84 14.99 -0.18 6.80
N GLY A 85 15.06 -1.40 7.36
CA GLY A 85 14.39 -1.77 8.60
C GLY A 85 12.93 -2.22 8.42
N ILE A 86 12.51 -2.53 7.19
CA ILE A 86 11.18 -3.08 6.90
C ILE A 86 11.11 -4.52 7.39
N TYR A 87 10.03 -4.85 8.10
CA TYR A 87 9.79 -6.17 8.68
C TYR A 87 9.28 -7.18 7.65
N GLY A 88 8.40 -6.76 6.75
CA GLY A 88 7.82 -7.64 5.74
C GLY A 88 7.04 -6.91 4.65
N PHE A 89 6.59 -7.66 3.65
CA PHE A 89 5.77 -7.15 2.55
C PHE A 89 4.28 -7.51 2.69
N CYS A 90 3.41 -6.57 2.32
CA CYS A 90 1.99 -6.83 2.11
C CYS A 90 1.73 -6.92 0.61
N TYR A 91 1.66 -8.14 0.07
CA TYR A 91 1.43 -8.34 -1.36
C TYR A 91 -0.02 -8.02 -1.71
N TYR A 92 -0.22 -7.20 -2.73
CA TYR A 92 -1.53 -7.10 -3.36
C TYR A 92 -1.91 -8.45 -3.96
N HIS A 93 -3.08 -8.95 -3.54
CA HIS A 93 -3.67 -10.22 -3.96
C HIS A 93 -5.00 -9.91 -4.66
N TYR A 94 -5.22 -10.53 -5.82
CA TYR A 94 -6.41 -10.28 -6.63
C TYR A 94 -7.22 -11.57 -6.80
N TRP A 95 -8.47 -11.49 -6.37
CA TRP A 95 -9.48 -12.53 -6.54
C TRP A 95 -10.80 -11.85 -6.91
N PHE A 96 -11.25 -12.07 -8.15
CA PHE A 96 -12.38 -11.38 -8.74
C PHE A 96 -13.69 -12.17 -8.69
N GLY A 97 -13.67 -13.34 -8.06
CA GLY A 97 -14.78 -14.28 -8.04
C GLY A 97 -14.69 -15.34 -9.15
N ASN A 98 -15.36 -16.48 -8.91
CA ASN A 98 -15.32 -17.67 -9.74
C ASN A 98 -13.89 -18.18 -10.01
N GLY A 99 -13.00 -18.03 -9.04
CA GLY A 99 -11.59 -18.43 -9.17
C GLY A 99 -10.73 -17.54 -10.08
N ARG A 100 -11.28 -16.45 -10.63
CA ARG A 100 -10.51 -15.52 -11.47
C ARG A 100 -9.51 -14.73 -10.63
N LYS A 101 -8.25 -14.77 -11.05
CA LYS A 101 -7.10 -14.10 -10.42
C LYS A 101 -6.38 -13.26 -11.47
N GLU A 102 -5.62 -12.29 -11.02
CA GLU A 102 -4.65 -11.57 -11.85
C GLU A 102 -3.38 -11.28 -11.04
N LEU A 103 -2.24 -11.17 -11.74
CA LEU A 103 -0.93 -10.84 -11.17
C LEU A 103 -0.48 -11.77 -10.04
N GLU A 104 -1.00 -12.99 -9.96
CA GLU A 104 -0.74 -13.95 -8.89
C GLU A 104 0.64 -14.59 -9.00
N LEU A 105 1.22 -14.63 -10.21
CA LEU A 105 2.42 -15.40 -10.52
C LEU A 105 3.62 -15.08 -9.62
N PRO A 106 4.02 -13.80 -9.39
CA PRO A 106 5.18 -13.52 -8.54
C PRO A 106 5.02 -14.03 -7.11
N PHE A 107 3.83 -13.88 -6.52
CA PHE A 107 3.57 -14.36 -5.16
C PHE A 107 3.47 -15.89 -5.10
N ALA A 108 2.82 -16.52 -6.09
CA ALA A 108 2.77 -17.97 -6.21
C ALA A 108 4.18 -18.58 -6.26
N GLU A 109 5.09 -17.95 -7.00
CA GLU A 109 6.49 -18.37 -7.04
C GLU A 109 7.24 -18.09 -5.72
N VAL A 110 6.91 -17.03 -4.96
CA VAL A 110 7.48 -16.79 -3.62
C VAL A 110 7.08 -17.89 -2.64
N LEU A 111 5.83 -18.33 -2.72
CA LEU A 111 5.33 -19.41 -1.88
C LEU A 111 5.96 -20.75 -2.27
N LYS A 112 5.97 -21.07 -3.57
CA LYS A 112 6.52 -22.33 -4.09
C LYS A 112 8.02 -22.48 -3.88
N SER A 113 8.79 -21.42 -4.11
CA SER A 113 10.25 -21.46 -3.97
C SER A 113 10.74 -21.28 -2.54
N GLU A 114 9.85 -20.95 -1.61
CA GLU A 114 10.17 -20.54 -0.24
C GLU A 114 11.18 -19.38 -0.16
N LYS A 115 11.31 -18.60 -1.25
CA LYS A 115 12.22 -17.46 -1.38
C LYS A 115 11.51 -16.22 -1.90
N PRO A 116 11.90 -15.02 -1.45
CA PRO A 116 12.92 -14.74 -0.45
C PRO A 116 12.50 -15.17 0.96
N ASN A 117 13.47 -15.45 1.84
CA ASN A 117 13.20 -15.62 3.27
C ASN A 117 12.93 -14.25 3.91
N PHE A 118 11.72 -13.74 3.71
CA PHE A 118 11.25 -12.45 4.20
C PHE A 118 9.78 -12.53 4.59
N PRO A 119 9.37 -11.98 5.74
CA PRO A 119 7.98 -12.04 6.17
C PRO A 119 7.00 -11.39 5.19
N PHE A 120 5.80 -11.95 5.08
CA PHE A 120 4.77 -11.40 4.22
C PHE A 120 3.33 -11.61 4.72
N CYS A 121 2.43 -10.77 4.25
CA CYS A 121 0.98 -10.96 4.34
C CYS A 121 0.31 -10.55 3.02
N LEU A 122 -1.00 -10.76 2.91
CA LEU A 122 -1.78 -10.45 1.72
C LEU A 122 -2.77 -9.30 1.96
N CYS A 123 -2.95 -8.47 0.95
CA CYS A 123 -4.01 -7.48 0.84
C CYS A 123 -4.91 -7.81 -0.35
N TRP A 124 -6.14 -8.24 -0.09
CA TRP A 124 -7.14 -8.42 -1.14
C TRP A 124 -7.58 -7.05 -1.67
N ALA A 125 -7.19 -6.76 -2.91
CA ALA A 125 -7.62 -5.59 -3.64
C ALA A 125 -8.96 -5.89 -4.35
N ASN A 126 -10.04 -5.84 -3.58
CA ASN A 126 -11.40 -6.23 -3.99
C ASN A 126 -12.15 -5.13 -4.77
N GLU A 127 -11.53 -4.58 -5.81
CA GLU A 127 -12.18 -3.61 -6.69
C GLU A 127 -12.08 -4.00 -8.17
N SER A 128 -13.15 -3.75 -8.93
CA SER A 128 -13.17 -3.93 -10.39
C SER A 128 -12.11 -3.04 -11.04
N TRP A 129 -11.34 -3.58 -11.99
CA TRP A 129 -10.42 -2.74 -12.76
C TRP A 129 -11.09 -2.12 -13.96
N HIS A 130 -10.66 -0.90 -14.23
CA HIS A 130 -11.20 -0.08 -15.31
C HIS A 130 -10.05 0.52 -16.10
N SER A 131 -10.16 0.52 -17.43
CA SER A 131 -9.38 1.43 -18.25
C SER A 131 -10.04 2.79 -18.20
N LYS A 132 -9.27 3.81 -17.80
CA LYS A 132 -9.70 5.21 -17.84
C LYS A 132 -9.10 5.86 -19.07
N PHE A 133 -9.93 6.17 -20.05
CA PHE A 133 -9.53 7.01 -21.19
C PHE A 133 -9.86 8.47 -20.85
N TRP A 134 -8.83 9.30 -20.87
CA TRP A 134 -8.98 10.74 -20.71
C TRP A 134 -9.22 11.35 -22.08
N ASN A 135 -10.48 11.69 -22.36
CA ASN A 135 -10.87 12.31 -23.62
C ASN A 135 -10.30 13.73 -23.72
N LYS A 136 -10.13 14.23 -24.96
CA LYS A 136 -9.60 15.58 -25.22
C LYS A 136 -10.45 16.70 -24.60
N ASP A 137 -11.73 16.43 -24.34
CA ASP A 137 -12.68 17.34 -23.68
C ASP A 137 -12.62 17.31 -22.14
N GLY A 138 -11.74 16.48 -21.57
CA GLY A 138 -11.58 16.32 -20.13
C GLY A 138 -12.57 15.34 -19.49
N SER A 139 -13.43 14.67 -20.26
CA SER A 139 -14.27 13.57 -19.77
C SER A 139 -13.44 12.29 -19.57
N ILE A 140 -13.90 11.44 -18.64
CA ILE A 140 -13.30 10.12 -18.38
C ILE A 140 -14.27 9.08 -18.88
N GLU A 141 -13.88 8.35 -19.92
CA GLU A 141 -14.57 7.12 -20.27
C GLU A 141 -13.98 5.99 -19.42
N LYS A 142 -14.84 5.34 -18.63
CA LYS A 142 -14.48 4.17 -17.84
C LYS A 142 -15.02 2.93 -18.55
N LYS A 143 -14.11 2.08 -19.01
CA LYS A 143 -14.46 0.74 -19.49
C LYS A 143 -13.98 -0.28 -18.47
N ILE A 144 -14.88 -1.15 -18.03
CA ILE A 144 -14.54 -2.26 -17.13
C ILE A 144 -13.63 -3.22 -17.90
N LEU A 145 -12.49 -3.56 -17.30
CA LEU A 145 -11.55 -4.57 -17.82
C LEU A 145 -11.80 -5.92 -17.16
N ILE A 146 -12.01 -5.89 -15.84
CA ILE A 146 -12.33 -7.02 -15.01
C ILE A 146 -13.30 -6.56 -13.93
N GLU A 147 -14.41 -7.28 -13.79
CA GLU A 147 -15.41 -7.01 -12.77
C GLU A 147 -15.07 -7.80 -11.51
N GLN A 148 -15.19 -7.15 -10.35
CA GLN A 148 -15.14 -7.80 -9.05
C GLN A 148 -16.51 -8.39 -8.73
N LEU A 149 -16.56 -9.71 -8.57
CA LEU A 149 -17.75 -10.47 -8.22
C LEU A 149 -17.61 -11.07 -6.81
N TYR A 150 -18.77 -11.41 -6.23
CA TYR A 150 -18.90 -12.08 -4.94
C TYR A 150 -19.98 -13.18 -5.05
N PRO A 151 -19.69 -14.34 -5.68
CA PRO A 151 -20.69 -15.34 -6.09
C PRO A 151 -21.41 -16.08 -4.95
N GLY A 152 -20.98 -15.90 -3.69
CA GLY A 152 -21.49 -16.61 -2.52
C GLY A 152 -20.45 -17.54 -1.89
N ASP A 153 -20.92 -18.40 -0.98
CA ASP A 153 -20.08 -19.16 -0.05
C ASP A 153 -19.05 -20.07 -0.72
N ASP A 154 -19.41 -20.75 -1.80
CA ASP A 154 -18.48 -21.62 -2.52
C ASP A 154 -17.26 -20.85 -3.02
N ASP A 155 -17.44 -19.63 -3.52
CA ASP A 155 -16.32 -18.79 -3.96
C ASP A 155 -15.52 -18.23 -2.78
N ILE A 156 -16.18 -17.85 -1.69
CA ILE A 156 -15.52 -17.40 -0.44
C ILE A 156 -14.63 -18.53 0.12
N ILE A 157 -15.13 -19.77 0.12
CA ILE A 157 -14.40 -20.98 0.54
C ILE A 157 -13.23 -21.26 -0.42
N ASN A 158 -13.46 -21.17 -1.73
CA ASN A 158 -12.40 -21.35 -2.73
C ASN A 158 -11.28 -20.31 -2.59
N HIS A 159 -11.64 -19.06 -2.31
CA HIS A 159 -10.68 -17.99 -2.04
C HIS A 159 -9.88 -18.28 -0.77
N PHE A 160 -10.53 -18.70 0.32
CA PHE A 160 -9.84 -19.11 1.55
C PHE A 160 -8.87 -20.26 1.28
N ASN A 161 -9.32 -21.31 0.59
CA ASN A 161 -8.52 -22.49 0.28
C ASN A 161 -7.31 -22.16 -0.60
N TYR A 162 -7.45 -21.19 -1.51
CA TYR A 162 -6.33 -20.67 -2.30
C TYR A 162 -5.28 -19.96 -1.44
N VAL A 163 -5.70 -19.19 -0.43
CA VAL A 163 -4.82 -18.43 0.46
C VAL A 163 -4.26 -19.30 1.60
N LEU A 164 -4.93 -20.39 1.98
CA LEU A 164 -4.57 -21.23 3.11
C LEU A 164 -3.12 -21.75 3.11
N PRO A 165 -2.52 -22.19 1.97
CA PRO A 165 -1.11 -22.56 1.92
C PRO A 165 -0.18 -21.41 2.36
N ALA A 166 -0.51 -20.16 2.00
CA ALA A 166 0.25 -19.00 2.46
C ALA A 166 0.09 -18.80 3.97
N PHE A 167 -1.11 -18.96 4.55
CA PHE A 167 -1.28 -18.86 6.01
C PHE A 167 -0.43 -19.87 6.79
N LYS A 168 -0.24 -21.07 6.22
CA LYS A 168 0.58 -22.14 6.80
C LYS A 168 2.09 -21.91 6.64
N ASP A 169 2.51 -21.01 5.75
CA ASP A 169 3.92 -20.66 5.58
C ASP A 169 4.48 -20.03 6.88
N PRO A 170 5.67 -20.45 7.35
CA PRO A 170 6.29 -19.91 8.56
C PRO A 170 6.65 -18.41 8.44
N ARG A 171 6.84 -17.89 7.21
CA ARG A 171 7.12 -16.48 6.94
C ARG A 171 5.85 -15.62 6.98
N TYR A 172 4.65 -16.23 6.98
CA TYR A 172 3.40 -15.47 6.99
C TYR A 172 3.25 -14.68 8.29
N ILE A 173 2.95 -13.38 8.19
CA ILE A 173 2.79 -12.48 9.33
C ILE A 173 1.51 -12.84 10.08
N LYS A 174 1.66 -13.14 11.38
CA LYS A 174 0.57 -13.49 12.28
C LYS A 174 0.57 -12.59 13.51
N VAL A 175 -0.61 -12.34 14.08
CA VAL A 175 -0.79 -11.74 15.42
C VAL A 175 -1.22 -12.87 16.35
N GLY A 176 -0.32 -13.28 17.25
CA GLY A 176 -0.46 -14.59 17.92
C GLY A 176 -0.53 -15.71 16.87
N ASN A 177 -1.57 -16.54 16.93
CA ASN A 177 -1.84 -17.59 15.94
C ASN A 177 -2.95 -17.20 14.94
N SER A 178 -3.13 -15.91 14.66
CA SER A 178 -4.08 -15.41 13.66
C SER A 178 -3.34 -14.83 12.45
N PRO A 179 -3.48 -15.39 11.23
CA PRO A 179 -2.90 -14.80 10.03
C PRO A 179 -3.46 -13.39 9.79
N LEU A 180 -2.56 -12.44 9.53
CA LEU A 180 -2.93 -11.08 9.14
C LEU A 180 -3.41 -11.10 7.69
N PHE A 181 -4.63 -10.66 7.43
CA PHE A 181 -5.17 -10.53 6.08
C PHE A 181 -5.84 -9.17 5.91
N MET A 182 -5.41 -8.41 4.90
CA MET A 182 -5.93 -7.07 4.66
C MET A 182 -7.00 -7.09 3.56
N VAL A 183 -8.05 -6.29 3.73
CA VAL A 183 -9.09 -6.08 2.72
C VAL A 183 -9.13 -4.59 2.36
N TYR A 184 -9.07 -4.28 1.07
CA TYR A 184 -9.03 -2.91 0.57
C TYR A 184 -10.43 -2.32 0.37
N ASN A 185 -10.72 -1.19 1.00
CA ASN A 185 -12.01 -0.50 0.93
C ASN A 185 -13.23 -1.45 1.09
N PRO A 186 -13.28 -2.24 2.18
CA PRO A 186 -14.20 -3.36 2.33
C PRO A 186 -15.69 -2.99 2.39
N LEU A 187 -16.02 -1.72 2.69
CA LEU A 187 -17.41 -1.26 2.79
C LEU A 187 -18.12 -1.19 1.43
N ASP A 188 -17.39 -1.31 0.32
CA ASP A 188 -17.99 -1.47 -1.02
C ASP A 188 -18.56 -2.89 -1.23
N TYR A 189 -18.23 -3.85 -0.35
CA TYR A 189 -18.76 -5.21 -0.38
C TYR A 189 -19.86 -5.39 0.68
N ALA A 190 -21.11 -5.51 0.22
CA ALA A 190 -22.28 -5.60 1.11
C ALA A 190 -22.20 -6.74 2.14
N ASP A 191 -21.69 -7.92 1.74
CA ASP A 191 -21.64 -9.10 2.61
C ASP A 191 -20.30 -9.30 3.31
N ILE A 192 -19.52 -8.23 3.50
CA ILE A 192 -18.20 -8.30 4.14
C ILE A 192 -18.24 -8.95 5.53
N ARG A 193 -19.30 -8.72 6.31
CA ARG A 193 -19.48 -9.34 7.63
C ARG A 193 -19.57 -10.87 7.53
N HIS A 194 -20.28 -11.37 6.52
CA HIS A 194 -20.41 -12.81 6.27
C HIS A 194 -19.07 -13.41 5.83
N PHE A 195 -18.38 -12.76 4.90
CA PHE A 195 -17.03 -13.15 4.49
C PHE A 195 -16.06 -13.27 5.67
N ILE A 196 -16.02 -12.26 6.56
CA ILE A 196 -15.18 -12.27 7.77
C ILE A 196 -15.57 -13.41 8.70
N SER A 197 -16.87 -13.65 8.91
CA SER A 197 -17.34 -14.74 9.78
C SER A 197 -16.90 -16.10 9.24
N LEU A 198 -17.18 -16.38 7.97
CA LEU A 198 -16.87 -17.65 7.32
C LEU A 198 -15.37 -17.92 7.29
N TRP A 199 -14.54 -16.93 6.95
CA TRP A 199 -13.08 -17.08 6.98
C TRP A 199 -12.54 -17.30 8.40
N ASN A 200 -13.14 -16.69 9.43
CA ASN A 200 -12.76 -16.97 10.81
C ASN A 200 -13.07 -18.42 11.22
N GLU A 201 -14.20 -18.97 10.79
CA GLU A 201 -14.57 -20.37 11.02
C GLU A 201 -13.61 -21.32 10.31
N LEU A 202 -13.36 -21.10 9.02
CA LEU A 202 -12.43 -21.90 8.22
C LEU A 202 -11.00 -21.85 8.78
N ALA A 203 -10.56 -20.67 9.25
CA ALA A 203 -9.25 -20.51 9.89
C ALA A 203 -9.14 -21.33 11.19
N LYS A 204 -10.19 -21.31 12.03
CA LYS A 204 -10.24 -22.12 13.27
C LYS A 204 -10.21 -23.62 12.97
N GLN A 205 -10.95 -24.08 11.98
CA GLN A 205 -10.93 -25.47 11.52
C GLN A 205 -9.54 -25.91 11.01
N ASN A 206 -8.72 -24.96 10.57
CA ASN A 206 -7.35 -25.18 10.09
C ASN A 206 -6.25 -24.89 11.13
N GLY A 207 -6.61 -24.79 12.41
CA GLY A 207 -5.65 -24.68 13.52
C GLY A 207 -5.18 -23.26 13.84
N PHE A 208 -5.86 -22.23 13.33
CA PHE A 208 -5.62 -20.82 13.68
C PHE A 208 -6.60 -20.32 14.74
N ASN A 209 -6.33 -19.17 15.35
CA ASN A 209 -7.26 -18.54 16.30
C ASN A 209 -8.42 -17.75 15.62
N GLY A 210 -8.54 -17.87 14.29
CA GLY A 210 -9.26 -16.93 13.42
C GLY A 210 -8.27 -16.08 12.61
N VAL A 211 -8.78 -15.19 11.77
CA VAL A 211 -7.98 -14.30 10.91
C VAL A 211 -7.90 -12.91 11.55
N TYR A 212 -6.71 -12.32 11.57
CA TYR A 212 -6.52 -10.93 12.00
C TYR A 212 -6.79 -10.01 10.81
N PHE A 213 -8.07 -9.68 10.62
CA PHE A 213 -8.49 -8.83 9.51
C PHE A 213 -8.13 -7.36 9.73
N ILE A 214 -7.46 -6.77 8.75
CA ILE A 214 -7.17 -5.34 8.69
C ILE A 214 -7.91 -4.72 7.51
N CYS A 215 -8.60 -3.61 7.74
CA CYS A 215 -9.18 -2.80 6.66
C CYS A 215 -8.15 -1.78 6.17
N GLN A 216 -7.94 -1.64 4.86
CA GLN A 216 -7.28 -0.45 4.31
C GLN A 216 -8.34 0.52 3.79
N LEU A 217 -8.38 1.72 4.36
CA LEU A 217 -9.30 2.76 3.92
C LEU A 217 -8.68 3.68 2.87
N ARG A 218 -9.43 3.93 1.80
CA ARG A 218 -9.14 5.01 0.84
C ARG A 218 -9.64 6.37 1.34
N ASN A 219 -10.79 6.35 2.01
CA ASN A 219 -11.46 7.55 2.52
C ASN A 219 -11.03 7.85 3.96
N ASN A 220 -11.41 9.04 4.42
CA ASN A 220 -11.10 9.48 5.77
C ASN A 220 -11.78 8.60 6.80
N LEU A 221 -11.05 8.29 7.87
CA LEU A 221 -11.62 7.64 9.03
C LEU A 221 -12.36 8.68 9.89
N ASN A 222 -13.57 8.32 10.33
CA ASN A 222 -14.31 9.01 11.38
C ASN A 222 -14.86 7.96 12.36
N GLN A 223 -15.44 8.41 13.47
CA GLN A 223 -15.93 7.52 14.53
C GLN A 223 -17.00 6.53 14.01
N GLU A 224 -17.94 7.00 13.19
CA GLU A 224 -19.00 6.14 12.61
C GLU A 224 -18.40 5.01 11.74
N THR A 225 -17.45 5.34 10.88
CA THR A 225 -16.77 4.38 10.01
C THR A 225 -15.90 3.42 10.83
N TYR A 226 -15.25 3.92 11.89
CA TYR A 226 -14.50 3.09 12.82
C TYR A 226 -15.43 2.04 13.45
N ASP A 227 -16.53 2.48 14.07
CA ASP A 227 -17.47 1.59 14.77
C ASP A 227 -18.06 0.55 13.82
N LEU A 228 -18.47 0.97 12.62
CA LEU A 228 -18.98 0.06 11.58
C LEU A 228 -17.97 -1.02 11.20
N LEU A 229 -16.69 -0.67 11.00
CA LEU A 229 -15.65 -1.64 10.67
C LEU A 229 -15.39 -2.61 11.82
N ARG A 230 -15.42 -2.13 13.08
CA ARG A 230 -15.31 -2.99 14.26
C ARG A 230 -16.47 -3.97 14.34
N GLU A 231 -17.69 -3.50 14.08
CA GLU A 231 -18.90 -4.32 14.06
C GLU A 231 -18.87 -5.39 12.95
N CYS A 232 -18.35 -5.06 11.77
CA CYS A 232 -18.12 -6.03 10.69
C CYS A 232 -17.10 -7.13 11.06
N GLY A 233 -16.31 -6.93 12.11
CA GLY A 233 -15.36 -7.91 12.64
C GLY A 233 -13.89 -7.63 12.30
N PHE A 234 -13.57 -6.46 11.73
CA PHE A 234 -12.17 -6.05 11.53
C PHE A 234 -11.48 -5.85 12.88
N LYS A 235 -10.26 -6.41 13.00
CA LYS A 235 -9.41 -6.26 14.20
C LYS A 235 -8.56 -5.02 14.17
N ALA A 236 -8.34 -4.45 12.98
CA ALA A 236 -7.63 -3.20 12.82
C ALA A 236 -7.96 -2.48 11.51
N ILE A 237 -7.51 -1.23 11.42
CA ILE A 237 -7.70 -0.31 10.31
C ILE A 237 -6.35 0.32 9.98
N ASN A 238 -5.95 0.27 8.72
CA ASN A 238 -4.81 1.01 8.18
C ASN A 238 -5.29 2.31 7.53
N THR A 239 -4.76 3.43 8.01
CA THR A 239 -5.03 4.77 7.46
C THR A 239 -3.88 5.22 6.56
N MET A 240 -4.21 5.77 5.40
CA MET A 240 -3.23 6.36 4.48
C MET A 240 -3.22 7.89 4.50
N ARG A 241 -4.40 8.52 4.60
CA ARG A 241 -4.60 9.98 4.68
C ARG A 241 -3.95 10.82 3.56
N LEU A 242 -3.53 10.20 2.46
CA LEU A 242 -2.93 10.92 1.32
C LEU A 242 -3.86 12.03 0.81
N TRP A 243 -5.14 11.70 0.60
CA TRP A 243 -6.12 12.65 0.09
C TRP A 243 -6.54 13.69 1.13
N GLU A 244 -6.49 13.35 2.42
CA GLU A 244 -6.67 14.32 3.51
C GLU A 244 -5.60 15.39 3.44
N GLY A 245 -4.32 15.00 3.48
CA GLY A 245 -3.23 15.95 3.40
C GLY A 245 -3.22 16.73 2.09
N MET A 246 -3.50 16.08 0.95
CA MET A 246 -3.57 16.75 -0.34
C MET A 246 -4.68 17.81 -0.39
N ASN A 247 -5.79 17.61 0.33
CA ASN A 247 -6.91 18.53 0.41
C ASN A 247 -6.86 19.49 1.61
N HIS A 248 -5.98 19.26 2.56
CA HIS A 248 -5.86 20.05 3.78
C HIS A 248 -5.56 21.52 3.47
N ASN A 249 -6.22 22.44 4.19
CA ASN A 249 -6.15 23.89 4.00
C ASN A 249 -6.42 24.38 2.56
N LEU A 250 -7.22 23.64 1.79
CA LEU A 250 -7.71 24.09 0.48
C LEU A 250 -9.14 24.59 0.56
N GLY A 251 -9.31 25.91 0.64
CA GLY A 251 -10.59 26.55 0.38
C GLY A 251 -11.11 26.28 -1.03
N VAL A 252 -12.43 26.42 -1.20
CA VAL A 252 -13.14 26.15 -2.47
C VAL A 252 -12.53 26.91 -3.65
N ILE A 253 -12.18 28.18 -3.46
CA ILE A 253 -11.56 29.05 -4.48
C ILE A 253 -10.23 28.45 -4.98
N LYS A 254 -9.38 27.94 -4.07
CA LYS A 254 -8.08 27.35 -4.41
C LYS A 254 -8.25 26.03 -5.15
N LYS A 255 -9.27 25.23 -4.81
CA LYS A 255 -9.64 24.01 -5.54
C LYS A 255 -10.09 24.34 -6.98
N ILE A 256 -10.95 25.36 -7.15
CA ILE A 256 -11.41 25.83 -8.46
C ILE A 256 -10.23 26.36 -9.29
N LYS A 257 -9.40 27.26 -8.72
CA LYS A 257 -8.22 27.80 -9.42
C LYS A 257 -7.30 26.69 -9.93
N ARG A 258 -7.05 25.65 -9.12
CA ARG A 258 -6.26 24.48 -9.53
C ARG A 258 -6.90 23.70 -10.66
N LYS A 259 -8.22 23.49 -10.60
CA LYS A 259 -8.97 22.84 -11.67
C LYS A 259 -8.86 23.63 -12.98
N LEU A 260 -8.97 24.96 -12.92
CA LEU A 260 -8.81 25.82 -14.11
C LEU A 260 -7.37 25.78 -14.65
N ILE A 261 -6.35 25.87 -13.79
CA ILE A 261 -4.93 25.71 -14.22
C ILE A 261 -4.71 24.36 -14.91
N ASN A 262 -5.30 23.29 -14.37
CA ASN A 262 -5.21 21.98 -14.99
C ASN A 262 -5.85 21.94 -16.38
N ILE A 263 -7.05 22.51 -16.53
CA ILE A 263 -7.79 22.56 -17.80
C ILE A 263 -7.04 23.41 -18.85
N PHE A 264 -6.59 24.61 -18.48
CA PHE A 264 -6.06 25.58 -19.45
C PHE A 264 -4.54 25.46 -19.70
N ILE A 265 -3.77 25.09 -18.67
CA ILE A 265 -2.30 25.04 -18.72
C ILE A 265 -1.80 23.58 -18.76
N GLY A 266 -2.63 22.62 -18.33
CA GLY A 266 -2.26 21.20 -18.33
C GLY A 266 -1.37 20.78 -17.16
N ILE A 267 -1.23 21.62 -16.12
CA ILE A 267 -0.42 21.28 -14.94
C ILE A 267 -1.24 20.35 -14.01
N PRO A 268 -0.70 19.18 -13.62
CA PRO A 268 -1.36 18.24 -12.70
C PRO A 268 -1.68 18.82 -11.32
N ARG A 269 -2.58 18.16 -10.59
CA ARG A 269 -2.93 18.56 -9.22
C ARG A 269 -1.74 18.35 -8.29
N SER A 270 -1.07 19.45 -7.93
CA SER A 270 0.21 19.37 -7.23
C SER A 270 0.22 20.07 -5.87
N ARG A 271 0.96 19.51 -4.93
CA ARG A 271 1.23 20.06 -3.59
C ARG A 271 2.70 19.86 -3.23
N GLN A 272 3.28 20.78 -2.46
CA GLN A 272 4.60 20.55 -1.87
C GLN A 272 4.49 19.46 -0.80
N TYR A 273 5.40 18.48 -0.82
CA TYR A 273 5.41 17.38 0.14
C TYR A 273 5.48 17.88 1.59
N LYS A 274 6.33 18.89 1.84
CA LYS A 274 6.47 19.53 3.17
C LYS A 274 5.18 20.14 3.74
N ASP A 275 4.24 20.52 2.88
CA ASP A 275 2.97 21.15 3.29
C ASP A 275 1.83 20.11 3.43
N VAL A 276 2.15 18.83 3.25
CA VAL A 276 1.17 17.74 3.14
C VAL A 276 1.50 16.59 4.09
N TYR A 277 2.76 16.16 4.19
CA TYR A 277 3.13 15.01 5.03
C TYR A 277 2.72 15.14 6.50
N PRO A 278 2.68 16.34 7.15
CA PRO A 278 2.23 16.44 8.53
C PRO A 278 0.78 15.99 8.75
N TYR A 279 -0.01 15.94 7.67
CA TYR A 279 -1.43 15.56 7.68
C TYR A 279 -1.66 14.12 7.21
N PHE A 280 -0.59 13.33 7.05
CA PHE A 280 -0.70 11.88 6.85
C PHE A 280 -0.91 11.12 8.17
N LEU A 281 -0.85 11.84 9.28
CA LEU A 281 -1.12 11.38 10.62
C LEU A 281 -2.14 12.32 11.26
N SER A 282 -3.06 11.77 12.05
CA SER A 282 -4.01 12.54 12.85
C SER A 282 -4.21 11.93 14.23
N ASP A 283 -4.97 12.61 15.08
CA ASP A 283 -5.26 12.17 16.45
C ASP A 283 -6.06 10.86 16.49
N GLU A 284 -6.94 10.61 15.51
CA GLU A 284 -7.66 9.33 15.40
C GLU A 284 -6.70 8.15 15.24
N ASP A 285 -5.50 8.35 14.68
CA ASP A 285 -4.51 7.29 14.57
C ASP A 285 -3.98 6.84 15.93
N ALA A 286 -4.29 7.52 17.05
CA ALA A 286 -3.86 7.13 18.38
C ALA A 286 -4.71 5.99 18.94
N GLN A 287 -5.96 5.87 18.50
CA GLN A 287 -6.90 4.86 18.99
C GLN A 287 -6.45 3.43 18.63
N ASP A 288 -6.78 2.49 19.52
CA ASP A 288 -6.36 1.09 19.40
C ASP A 288 -6.83 0.44 18.09
N GLY A 289 -5.99 -0.43 17.53
CA GLY A 289 -6.25 -1.08 16.25
C GLY A 289 -6.23 -0.14 15.03
N ILE A 290 -5.82 1.13 15.16
CA ILE A 290 -5.55 1.99 14.00
C ILE A 290 -4.04 2.09 13.79
N TYR A 291 -3.59 1.77 12.58
CA TYR A 291 -2.18 1.72 12.20
C TYR A 291 -1.88 2.73 11.08
N PRO A 292 -0.99 3.71 11.32
CA PRO A 292 -0.69 4.77 10.37
C PRO A 292 0.17 4.25 9.21
N SER A 293 0.29 5.09 8.17
CA SER A 293 1.13 4.81 7.00
C SER A 293 2.22 5.85 6.79
N LEU A 294 3.38 5.39 6.34
CA LEU A 294 4.42 6.18 5.70
C LEU A 294 4.16 6.26 4.20
N ILE A 295 4.36 7.46 3.63
CA ILE A 295 4.21 7.74 2.20
C ILE A 295 5.48 8.48 1.76
N PRO A 296 6.44 7.84 1.07
CA PRO A 296 7.72 8.44 0.73
C PRO A 296 7.62 9.50 -0.36
N ASN A 297 6.75 9.28 -1.34
CA ASN A 297 6.57 10.13 -2.50
C ASN A 297 5.24 9.82 -3.19
N TRP A 298 4.82 10.63 -4.16
CA TRP A 298 3.63 10.37 -4.96
C TRP A 298 3.68 11.17 -6.26
N ASP A 299 3.50 10.49 -7.40
CA ASP A 299 3.38 11.08 -8.72
C ASP A 299 2.66 10.13 -9.67
N HIS A 300 1.34 10.31 -9.77
CA HIS A 300 0.47 9.47 -10.61
C HIS A 300 0.45 9.89 -12.09
N THR A 301 1.37 10.77 -12.52
CA THR A 301 1.42 11.22 -13.92
C THR A 301 1.85 10.16 -14.94
N PRO A 302 2.62 9.10 -14.61
CA PRO A 302 2.86 8.00 -15.55
C PRO A 302 1.57 7.33 -16.03
N ARG A 303 0.59 7.17 -15.12
CA ARG A 303 -0.73 6.57 -15.43
C ARG A 303 -1.76 7.58 -15.95
N SER A 304 -1.75 8.82 -15.45
CA SER A 304 -2.85 9.78 -15.71
C SER A 304 -2.45 11.06 -16.43
N GLY A 305 -1.17 11.21 -16.79
CA GLY A 305 -0.64 12.42 -17.42
C GLY A 305 -1.10 13.68 -16.68
N LYS A 306 -1.70 14.61 -17.42
CA LYS A 306 -2.19 15.90 -16.89
C LYS A 306 -3.26 15.74 -15.81
N ALA A 307 -4.04 14.66 -15.79
CA ALA A 307 -5.07 14.44 -14.77
C ALA A 307 -4.54 13.87 -13.44
N GLY A 308 -3.24 13.54 -13.41
CA GLY A 308 -2.55 13.02 -12.24
C GLY A 308 -2.50 13.98 -11.05
N SER A 309 -1.99 13.44 -9.94
CA SER A 309 -1.68 14.21 -8.74
C SER A 309 -0.26 13.94 -8.30
N ILE A 310 0.39 14.95 -7.71
CA ILE A 310 1.84 14.94 -7.45
C ILE A 310 2.14 15.59 -6.09
N LEU A 311 3.03 14.96 -5.34
CA LEU A 311 3.76 15.56 -4.23
C LEU A 311 5.10 16.10 -4.73
N ILE A 312 5.16 17.41 -4.96
CA ILE A 312 6.35 18.13 -5.40
C ILE A 312 7.40 18.11 -4.29
N ASN A 313 8.67 17.95 -4.68
CA ASN A 313 9.82 17.94 -3.78
C ASN A 313 9.77 16.88 -2.68
N ALA A 314 9.06 15.76 -2.90
CA ALA A 314 9.25 14.58 -2.08
C ALA A 314 10.69 14.06 -2.28
N ASN A 315 11.47 14.06 -1.20
CA ASN A 315 12.89 13.71 -1.19
C ASN A 315 13.25 12.98 0.13
N PRO A 316 14.42 12.34 0.20
CA PRO A 316 14.84 11.61 1.40
C PRO A 316 14.79 12.41 2.70
N ASP A 317 15.24 13.68 2.70
CA ASP A 317 15.30 14.50 3.93
C ASP A 317 13.91 14.82 4.50
N LEU A 318 12.94 15.14 3.65
CA LEU A 318 11.58 15.38 4.10
C LEU A 318 10.88 14.08 4.49
N PHE A 319 11.18 12.98 3.79
CA PHE A 319 10.68 11.67 4.18
C PHE A 319 11.25 11.22 5.54
N GLU A 320 12.52 11.51 5.85
CA GLU A 320 13.11 11.25 7.16
C GLU A 320 12.32 11.95 8.27
N LYS A 321 11.98 13.23 8.09
CA LYS A 321 11.15 13.98 9.05
C LYS A 321 9.75 13.40 9.19
N HIS A 322 9.14 12.99 8.08
CA HIS A 322 7.84 12.31 8.10
C HIS A 322 7.91 10.98 8.86
N ALA A 323 8.92 10.16 8.56
CA ALA A 323 9.15 8.90 9.25
C ALA A 323 9.40 9.10 10.74
N GLU A 324 10.19 10.11 11.13
CA GLU A 324 10.43 10.44 12.53
C GLU A 324 9.15 10.81 13.27
N MET A 325 8.27 11.60 12.63
CA MET A 325 6.97 11.94 13.20
C MET A 325 6.12 10.69 13.46
N VAL A 326 5.94 9.84 12.45
CA VAL A 326 5.08 8.66 12.53
C VAL A 326 5.67 7.59 13.47
N LEU A 327 6.98 7.37 13.46
CA LEU A 327 7.62 6.36 14.31
C LEU A 327 7.67 6.78 15.78
N ASN A 328 7.90 8.06 16.09
CA ASN A 328 7.77 8.56 17.46
C ASN A 328 6.33 8.46 17.96
N PHE A 329 5.35 8.86 17.13
CA PHE A 329 3.94 8.70 17.46
C PHE A 329 3.57 7.24 17.73
N SER A 330 4.05 6.33 16.88
CA SER A 330 3.79 4.89 16.98
C SER A 330 4.42 4.29 18.23
N LYS A 331 5.61 4.75 18.62
CA LYS A 331 6.28 4.39 19.87
C LYS A 331 5.46 4.85 21.09
N ILE A 332 5.03 6.11 21.11
CA ILE A 332 4.25 6.69 22.23
C ILE A 332 2.91 5.97 22.40
N ASN A 333 2.25 5.63 21.29
CA ASN A 333 0.92 5.00 21.29
C ASN A 333 0.98 3.46 21.19
N ASN A 334 2.15 2.84 21.41
CA ASN A 334 2.36 1.39 21.40
C ASN A 334 1.75 0.66 20.18
N LYS A 335 1.95 1.21 18.98
CA LYS A 335 1.44 0.59 17.75
C LYS A 335 2.21 -0.68 17.40
N ASP A 336 1.49 -1.75 17.09
CA ASP A 336 2.10 -3.01 16.61
C ASP A 336 2.64 -2.90 15.18
N PHE A 337 1.99 -2.09 14.35
CA PHE A 337 2.28 -1.97 12.92
C PHE A 337 2.35 -0.51 12.47
N VAL A 338 3.21 -0.27 11.50
CA VAL A 338 3.21 0.92 10.65
C VAL A 338 3.33 0.45 9.21
N PHE A 339 2.42 0.89 8.35
CA PHE A 339 2.45 0.51 6.95
C PHE A 339 3.30 1.48 6.13
N ILE A 340 3.82 1.04 5.00
CA ILE A 340 4.53 1.87 4.04
C ILE A 340 3.82 1.71 2.71
N LYS A 341 3.25 2.80 2.20
CA LYS A 341 2.71 2.88 0.86
C LYS A 341 3.73 3.65 0.03
N SER A 342 4.61 3.00 -0.72
CA SER A 342 4.72 1.54 -0.94
C SER A 342 6.20 1.15 -1.17
N TRP A 343 6.47 -0.15 -1.31
CA TRP A 343 7.79 -0.61 -1.74
C TRP A 343 8.09 -0.23 -3.18
N ASN A 344 7.24 -0.66 -4.13
CA ASN A 344 7.55 -0.67 -5.55
C ASN A 344 6.42 -0.16 -6.48
N GLU A 345 5.55 0.75 -6.06
CA GLU A 345 4.45 1.24 -6.90
C GLU A 345 4.89 2.39 -7.84
N TRP A 346 5.81 2.08 -8.78
CA TRP A 346 6.43 3.04 -9.69
C TRP A 346 5.44 3.77 -10.61
N GLY A 347 4.35 3.12 -11.03
CA GLY A 347 3.32 3.75 -11.87
C GLY A 347 2.55 4.88 -11.19
N GLU A 348 2.51 4.86 -9.85
CA GLU A 348 2.00 5.96 -9.02
C GLU A 348 3.11 6.87 -8.52
N GLY A 349 4.35 6.62 -8.95
CA GLY A 349 5.53 7.31 -8.48
C GLY A 349 5.67 7.28 -6.96
N ASN A 350 5.17 6.20 -6.34
CA ASN A 350 5.07 5.94 -4.91
C ASN A 350 5.91 4.69 -4.55
N TYR A 351 7.20 4.85 -4.26
CA TYR A 351 8.12 3.74 -4.04
C TYR A 351 9.25 4.11 -3.08
N MET A 352 9.85 3.09 -2.47
CA MET A 352 11.08 3.15 -1.67
C MET A 352 12.31 2.67 -2.44
N GLU A 353 12.10 1.93 -3.55
CA GLU A 353 13.17 1.36 -4.35
C GLU A 353 14.18 2.41 -4.88
N PRO A 354 15.46 2.03 -5.06
CA PRO A 354 16.46 2.95 -5.56
C PRO A 354 16.17 3.47 -6.97
N ASP A 355 16.31 4.79 -7.16
CA ASP A 355 16.24 5.46 -8.46
C ASP A 355 17.53 6.21 -8.78
N LEU A 356 17.71 6.66 -10.03
CA LEU A 356 18.93 7.37 -10.45
C LEU A 356 19.13 8.74 -9.77
N LYS A 357 18.10 9.32 -9.15
CA LYS A 357 18.18 10.65 -8.56
C LYS A 357 18.60 10.60 -7.09
N TYR A 358 18.05 9.66 -6.34
CA TYR A 358 18.24 9.56 -4.89
C TYR A 358 18.95 8.28 -4.47
N GLY A 359 19.19 7.33 -5.39
CA GLY A 359 19.77 6.03 -5.05
C GLY A 359 19.02 5.38 -3.89
N LYS A 360 19.75 4.90 -2.88
CA LYS A 360 19.18 4.35 -1.65
C LYS A 360 18.67 5.39 -0.64
N GLY A 361 18.57 6.67 -1.01
CA GLY A 361 18.27 7.75 -0.06
C GLY A 361 17.02 7.54 0.79
N PHE A 362 15.91 7.02 0.24
CA PHE A 362 14.69 6.72 1.02
C PHE A 362 14.90 5.54 1.99
N ILE A 363 15.64 4.50 1.58
CA ILE A 363 16.02 3.34 2.41
C ILE A 363 16.87 3.81 3.58
N GLU A 364 17.92 4.57 3.32
CA GLU A 364 18.82 5.10 4.33
C GLU A 364 18.13 6.07 5.29
N ALA A 365 17.24 6.93 4.77
CA ALA A 365 16.42 7.82 5.60
C ALA A 365 15.57 7.04 6.60
N LEU A 366 14.82 6.02 6.15
CA LEU A 366 14.02 5.20 7.06
C LEU A 366 14.91 4.46 8.07
N ARG A 367 16.05 3.92 7.62
CA ARG A 367 16.99 3.22 8.49
C ARG A 367 17.50 4.13 9.62
N ARG A 368 17.94 5.36 9.29
CA ARG A 368 18.38 6.34 10.28
C ARG A 368 17.30 6.63 11.33
N VAL A 369 16.04 6.79 10.93
CA VAL A 369 14.95 7.02 11.88
C VAL A 369 14.69 5.80 12.74
N VAL A 370 14.64 4.60 12.15
CA VAL A 370 14.46 3.36 12.89
C VAL A 370 15.54 3.22 13.97
N ASP A 371 16.80 3.48 13.60
CA ASP A 371 17.93 3.41 14.52
C ASP A 371 17.81 4.50 15.60
N LYS A 372 17.48 5.74 15.23
CA LYS A 372 17.29 6.87 16.16
C LYS A 372 16.14 6.67 17.16
N VAL A 373 15.01 6.12 16.73
CA VAL A 373 13.79 6.04 17.56
C VAL A 373 13.79 4.79 18.44
N PHE A 374 14.35 3.66 17.96
CA PHE A 374 14.23 2.36 18.61
C PHE A 374 15.56 1.72 19.05
N THR A 375 16.69 2.34 18.76
CA THR A 375 18.00 1.90 19.28
C THR A 375 18.44 2.88 20.37
N ARG A 376 18.89 2.33 21.50
CA ARG A 376 19.28 3.09 22.71
C ARG A 376 20.49 3.98 22.46
#